data_AF-A0A966K1X5-F1
#
_entry.id   AF-A0A966K1X5-F1
#
_cell.length_a   1.000
_cell.length_b   1.000
_cell.length_c   1.000
_cell.angle_alpha   90.00
_cell.angle_beta   90.00
_cell.angle_gamma   90.00
#
_symmetry.space_group_name_H-M   'P 1'
#
loop_
_entity.id
_entity.type
_entity.pdbx_description
1 polymer ?
#
loop_
_entity_poly.entity_id
_entity_poly.type
_entity_poly.pdbx_seq_one_letter_code
_entity_poly.pdbx_strand_id
1 'polypeptide(L)' 'MSELVAALDIGTNSFHLVVAKPVPGGFEVVTREKEVVRLGHGGGDMKHLSDEAMDRGTACLVRLAEIASSH' A
#
# COMPACT_ATOMS: atom_id res chain seq x y z
N MET A 1 -24.02 9.96 1.98
CA MET A 1 -23.19 8.82 1.55
C MET A 1 -22.04 8.70 2.52
N SER A 2 -21.77 7.53 3.08
CA SER A 2 -20.50 7.31 3.78
C SER A 2 -19.46 7.02 2.71
N GLU A 3 -18.63 8.01 2.38
CA GLU A 3 -17.48 7.77 1.51
C GLU A 3 -16.53 6.82 2.24
N LEU A 4 -16.14 5.73 1.57
CA LEU A 4 -15.09 4.86 2.06
C LEU A 4 -13.77 5.63 2.04
N VAL A 5 -12.89 5.32 2.98
CA VAL A 5 -11.54 5.85 3.03
C VAL A 5 -10.54 4.73 2.80
N ALA A 6 -9.49 5.04 2.04
CA ALA A 6 -8.37 4.14 1.83
C ALA A 6 -7.10 4.73 2.48
N ALA A 7 -6.33 3.90 3.16
CA ALA A 7 -5.04 4.24 3.74
C ALA A 7 -3.98 3.27 3.21
N LEU A 8 -2.90 3.82 2.64
CA LEU A 8 -1.76 3.08 2.12
C LEU A 8 -0.51 3.40 2.94
N ASP A 9 0.14 2.37 3.46
CA ASP A 9 1.44 2.44 4.13
C ASP A 9 2.52 1.80 3.23
N ILE A 10 3.63 2.51 3.05
CA ILE A 10 4.74 2.13 2.17
C ILE A 10 5.97 1.90 3.04
N GLY A 11 6.15 0.65 3.48
CA GLY A 11 7.30 0.25 4.25
C GLY A 11 8.46 -0.26 3.40
N THR A 12 9.66 -0.29 3.98
CA THR A 12 10.89 -0.79 3.35
C THR A 12 10.79 -2.25 2.89
N ASN A 13 9.96 -3.07 3.56
CA ASN A 13 9.78 -4.48 3.21
C ASN A 13 8.44 -4.78 2.54
N SER A 14 7.38 -4.06 2.91
CA SER A 14 6.02 -4.38 2.50
C SER A 14 5.14 -3.15 2.42
N PHE A 15 4.18 -3.18 1.50
CA PHE A 15 3.12 -2.17 1.39
C PHE A 15 1.82 -2.74 1.95
N HIS A 16 1.04 -1.89 2.62
CA HIS A 16 -0.20 -2.28 3.30
C HIS A 16 -1.30 -1.31 2.90
N LEU A 17 -2.42 -1.83 2.42
CA LEU A 17 -3.62 -1.04 2.10
C LEU A 17 -4.75 -1.45 3.05
N VAL A 18 -5.48 -0.47 3.55
CA VAL A 18 -6.74 -0.68 4.28
C VAL A 18 -7.80 0.21 3.65
N VAL A 19 -8.94 -0.37 3.28
CA VAL A 19 -10.16 0.37 2.91
C VAL A 19 -11.16 0.20 4.03
N ALA A 20 -11.72 1.30 4.51
CA ALA A 20 -12.62 1.29 5.66
C ALA A 20 -13.75 2.30 5.52
N LYS A 21 -14.86 2.00 6.19
CA LYS A 21 -16.00 2.89 6.34
C LYS A 21 -15.89 3.62 7.69
N PRO A 22 -15.88 4.96 7.72
CA PRO A 22 -15.98 5.71 8.97
C PRO A 22 -17.33 5.43 9.64
N VAL A 23 -17.30 5.11 10.93
CA VAL A 23 -18.49 4.87 11.77
C VAL A 23 -18.37 5.66 13.08
N PRO A 24 -19.46 5.93 13.82
CA PRO A 24 -19.35 6.54 15.14
C PRO A 24 -18.43 5.72 16.05
N GLY A 25 -17.35 6.34 16.52
CA GLY A 25 -16.37 5.70 17.40
C GLY A 25 -15.25 4.91 16.70
N GLY A 26 -15.16 4.93 15.36
CA GLY A 26 -14.02 4.32 14.68
C GLY A 26 -14.22 4.04 13.19
N PHE A 27 -13.70 2.89 12.76
CA PHE A 27 -13.71 2.46 11.37
C PHE A 27 -14.12 0.98 11.27
N GLU A 28 -14.98 0.68 10.32
CA GLU A 28 -15.29 -0.69 9.91
C GLU A 28 -14.45 -1.04 8.69
N VAL A 29 -13.57 -2.04 8.80
CA VAL A 29 -12.66 -2.39 7.71
C VAL A 29 -13.39 -3.20 6.65
N VAL A 30 -13.37 -2.71 5.41
CA VAL A 30 -13.95 -3.35 4.22
C VAL A 30 -12.95 -4.33 3.62
N THR A 31 -11.72 -3.89 3.39
CA THR A 31 -10.65 -4.76 2.89
C THR A 31 -9.28 -4.37 3.45
N ARG A 32 -8.35 -5.33 3.43
CA ARG A 32 -6.96 -5.17 3.83
C ARG A 32 -6.09 -5.95 2.86
N GLU A 33 -5.07 -5.30 2.34
CA GLU A 33 -4.07 -5.94 1.49
C GLU A 33 -2.68 -5.71 2.04
N LYS A 34 -1.82 -6.71 1.85
CA LYS A 34 -0.41 -6.63 2.20
C LYS A 34 0.40 -7.32 1.12
N GLU A 35 1.41 -6.61 0.62
CA GLU A 35 2.34 -7.17 -0.35
C GLU A 35 3.79 -6.98 0.09
N VAL A 36 4.61 -8.01 -0.05
CA VAL A 36 6.04 -7.96 0.25
C VAL A 36 6.78 -7.49 -0.99
N VAL A 37 7.16 -6.21 -1.00
CA VAL A 37 7.81 -5.53 -2.13
C VAL A 37 9.34 -5.54 -2.01
N ARG A 38 9.86 -5.58 -0.78
CA ARG A 38 11.30 -5.47 -0.46
C ARG A 38 11.92 -4.24 -1.12
N LEU A 39 11.33 -3.08 -0.86
CA LEU A 39 11.76 -1.80 -1.42
C LEU A 39 13.21 -1.45 -1.00
N GLY A 40 13.60 -1.75 0.24
CA GLY A 40 14.98 -1.54 0.71
C GLY A 40 15.98 -2.62 0.30
N HIS A 41 15.61 -3.58 -0.54
CA HIS A 41 16.51 -4.63 -0.99
C HIS A 41 17.16 -4.26 -2.33
N GLY A 42 18.48 -4.41 -2.42
CA GLY A 42 19.23 -4.20 -3.68
C GLY A 42 19.97 -2.87 -3.81
N GLY A 43 19.91 -1.99 -2.81
CA GLY A 43 20.70 -0.76 -2.79
C GLY A 43 22.04 -0.99 -2.08
N GLY A 44 23.14 -0.58 -2.71
CA GLY A 44 24.42 -0.43 -2.02
C GLY A 44 24.30 0.59 -0.88
N ASP A 45 24.55 1.87 -1.16
CA ASP A 45 24.35 2.92 -0.16
C ASP A 45 22.84 3.04 0.16
N MET A 46 22.45 2.88 1.43
CA MET A 46 21.03 2.83 1.91
C MET A 46 20.18 4.06 1.57
N LYS A 47 20.77 5.07 0.92
CA LYS A 47 20.12 6.32 0.50
C LYS A 47 19.35 6.20 -0.81
N HIS A 48 19.58 5.16 -1.60
CA HIS A 48 18.96 5.00 -2.91
C HIS A 48 18.26 3.65 -3.06
N LEU A 49 17.08 3.68 -3.66
CA LEU A 49 16.37 2.49 -4.10
C LEU A 49 16.98 2.03 -5.42
N SER A 50 17.12 0.72 -5.61
CA SER A 50 17.51 0.18 -6.91
C SER A 50 16.35 0.31 -7.89
N ASP A 51 16.66 0.35 -9.19
CA ASP A 51 15.64 0.39 -10.25
C ASP A 51 14.69 -0.81 -10.13
N GLU A 52 15.23 -2.00 -9.84
CA GLU A 52 14.43 -3.20 -9.62
C GLU A 52 13.46 -3.07 -8.42
N ALA A 53 13.88 -2.40 -7.35
CA ALA A 53 13.01 -2.13 -6.21
C ALA A 53 11.89 -1.13 -6.57
N MET A 54 12.22 -0.11 -7.36
CA MET A 54 11.23 0.85 -7.87
C MET A 54 10.21 0.20 -8.80
N ASP A 55 10.64 -0.70 -9.69
CA ASP A 55 9.76 -1.44 -10.59
C ASP A 55 8.79 -2.35 -9.83
N ARG A 56 9.28 -3.10 -8.84
CA ARG A 56 8.41 -3.89 -7.96
C ARG A 56 7.44 -3.01 -7.18
N GLY A 57 7.92 -1.90 -6.65
CA GLY A 57 7.12 -0.95 -5.88
C GLY A 57 5.99 -0.34 -6.71
N THR A 58 6.31 0.17 -7.90
CA THR A 58 5.30 0.76 -8.80
C THR A 58 4.28 -0.27 -9.28
N ALA A 59 4.71 -1.50 -9.62
CA ALA A 59 3.79 -2.58 -9.97
C ALA A 59 2.83 -2.92 -8.82
N CYS A 60 3.31 -2.92 -7.57
CA CYS A 60 2.47 -3.11 -6.39
C CYS A 60 1.48 -1.95 -6.21
N LEU A 61 1.94 -0.70 -6.37
CA LEU A 61 1.07 0.48 -6.26
C LEU A 61 -0.08 0.46 -7.26
N VAL A 62 0.15 0.01 -8.50
CA VAL A 62 -0.92 -0.14 -9.51
C VAL A 62 -2.00 -1.11 -9.01
N ARG A 63 -1.61 -2.30 -8.52
CA ARG A 63 -2.56 -3.28 -7.98
C ARG A 63 -3.34 -2.74 -6.78
N LEU A 64 -2.66 -2.09 -5.84
CA LEU A 64 -3.31 -1.53 -4.66
C LEU A 64 -4.27 -0.38 -5.01
N ALA A 65 -3.95 0.42 -6.04
CA ALA A 65 -4.85 1.45 -6.55
C ALA A 65 -6.11 0.86 -7.19
N GLU A 66 -5.99 -0.24 -7.95
CA GLU A 66 -7.13 -0.96 -8.51
C GLU A 66 -8.06 -1.49 -7.40
N ILE A 67 -7.48 -2.09 -6.35
CA ILE A 67 -8.25 -2.59 -5.20
C ILE A 67 -8.96 -1.44 -4.48
N ALA A 68 -8.26 -0.36 -4.18
CA ALA A 68 -8.85 0.81 -3.54
C ALA A 68 -10.00 1.43 -4.36
N SER A 69 -9.93 1.38 -5.70
CA SER A 69 -10.94 1.94 -6.61
C SER A 69 -12.14 1.01 -6.83
N SER A 70 -12.04 -0.26 -6.44
CA SER A 70 -13.10 -1.26 -6.59
C SER A 70 -14.15 -1.25 -5.46
N HIS A 71 -13.99 -0.34 -4.49
CA HIS A 71 -14.82 -0.17 -3.30
C HIS A 71 -15.47 1.21 -3.27
#